data_AF-A0A438B417-F1
#
_entry.id   AF-A0A438B417-F1
#
_cell.length_a   1.000
_cell.length_b   1.000
_cell.length_c   1.000
_cell.angle_alpha   90.00
_cell.angle_beta   90.00
_cell.angle_gamma   90.00
#
_symmetry.space_group_name_H-M   'P 1'
#
loop_
_entity.id
_entity.type
_entity.pdbx_description
1 polymer ?
#
loop_
_entity_poly.entity_id
_entity_poly.type
_entity_poly.pdbx_seq_one_letter_code
_entity_poly.pdbx_strand_id
1 'polypeptide(L)'
;MSSVRRTGVTVHTGQPDIAAVVRNPDKATDLATLGVQVRTADYFDRPALEAAFAGVDKLLMISGSEVGGRVPQHANVIDAATGAGVRLVAYTSIPDAPNNTLQLAQEHQATERMLAESGIAHVLLRNGWYWENYANDLEGTADRGVLVGSAGDGRVAGGRPVLTTPRRVGATRGALTGRRTYRRRGRGGRCTPSAPSGVHSRREHPRHSGTANATLTEVPHLIVRLSHPYNFGMPNFAVWGRGSRVSIAALVAAVGLSFSACSIADDGGEADKPVVLTTFTVLADIAGNVAGDHLQVESITKVGAEIHGYEPTPGDIKKASRADLILDNGLNLEAWFAQFVEGLDVPHIVVSEGIEPVGITEDAYAGLPNPHAWMSPINVQTYVDNMVTAFSDLDPKNASAYEANGDAYKGQLQQVQDDLVAALGALPPNERALVTCEGAFSYLARDAGLTEKYIWAVNAEQQATPKQIASAIEFVRTQQVPAVFCESTVSDAPMQQVVSATGAEFGGTLYVDSLSEPGGPVPTYLDLIRHDAETIIAGLNGGQRQ
;
A
#
# COMPACT_ATOMS: atom_id res chain seq x y z
N MET A 1 -38.23 13.94 55.48
CA MET A 1 -36.98 13.20 55.17
C MET A 1 -37.33 12.07 54.21
N SER A 2 -36.50 11.91 53.18
CA SER A 2 -36.41 10.83 52.18
C SER A 2 -37.56 10.66 51.17
N SER A 3 -37.32 11.12 49.94
CA SER A 3 -37.89 10.54 48.72
C SER A 3 -36.90 10.78 47.58
N VAL A 4 -36.26 9.69 47.15
CA VAL A 4 -35.30 9.62 46.04
C VAL A 4 -36.07 9.81 44.72
N ARG A 5 -35.87 10.94 44.03
CA ARG A 5 -36.31 11.07 42.63
C ARG A 5 -35.28 10.38 41.74
N ARG A 6 -35.59 9.16 41.29
CA ARG A 6 -34.98 8.55 40.11
C ARG A 6 -35.42 9.36 38.89
N THR A 7 -34.54 10.17 38.31
CA THR A 7 -34.68 10.64 36.93
C THR A 7 -34.31 9.48 36.01
N GLY A 8 -35.30 8.66 35.67
CA GLY A 8 -35.17 7.69 34.59
C GLY A 8 -34.96 8.43 33.28
N VAL A 9 -33.84 8.15 32.61
CA VAL A 9 -33.69 8.45 31.19
C VAL A 9 -34.51 7.39 30.46
N THR A 10 -35.69 7.77 29.98
CA THR A 10 -36.44 6.96 29.03
C THR A 10 -35.61 6.90 27.75
N VAL A 11 -34.93 5.78 27.50
CA VAL A 11 -34.44 5.46 26.17
C VAL A 11 -35.70 5.17 25.35
N HIS A 12 -36.02 6.03 24.38
CA HIS A 12 -37.08 5.74 23.42
C HIS A 12 -36.71 4.46 22.68
N THR A 13 -37.41 3.37 22.99
CA THR A 13 -37.40 2.10 22.27
C THR A 13 -38.31 2.16 21.04
N GLY A 14 -38.18 3.22 20.24
CA GLY A 14 -38.82 3.31 18.93
C GLY A 14 -37.89 2.72 17.86
N GLN A 15 -38.44 2.08 16.84
CA GLN A 15 -37.68 1.67 15.65
C GLN A 15 -36.86 2.86 15.12
N PRO A 16 -35.63 2.65 14.64
CA PRO A 16 -34.84 3.73 14.05
C PRO A 16 -35.59 4.29 12.83
N ASP A 17 -36.01 5.55 12.90
CA ASP A 17 -36.57 6.29 11.77
C ASP A 17 -35.42 6.74 10.84
N ILE A 18 -34.73 5.74 10.28
CA ILE A 18 -33.53 5.90 9.47
C ILE A 18 -33.82 5.25 8.12
N ALA A 19 -33.55 5.99 7.05
CA ALA A 19 -33.55 5.47 5.70
C ALA A 19 -32.11 5.42 5.16
N ALA A 20 -31.78 4.33 4.47
CA ALA A 20 -30.55 4.20 3.70
C ALA A 20 -30.92 4.20 2.22
N VAL A 21 -30.34 5.12 1.45
CA VAL A 21 -30.51 5.16 -0.01
C VAL A 21 -29.38 4.36 -0.65
N VAL A 22 -29.73 3.37 -1.45
CA VAL A 22 -28.77 2.44 -2.08
C VAL A 22 -29.09 2.25 -3.56
N ARG A 23 -28.08 1.93 -4.37
CA ARG A 23 -28.31 1.60 -5.78
C ARG A 23 -28.86 0.18 -5.98
N ASN A 24 -28.45 -0.74 -5.12
CA ASN A 24 -28.88 -2.14 -5.15
C ASN A 24 -29.39 -2.55 -3.75
N PRO A 25 -30.70 -2.79 -3.58
CA PRO A 25 -31.28 -3.16 -2.29
C PRO A 25 -30.80 -4.51 -1.75
N ASP A 26 -30.37 -5.44 -2.61
CA ASP A 26 -29.88 -6.77 -2.20
C ASP A 26 -28.59 -6.66 -1.36
N LYS A 27 -27.81 -5.59 -1.57
CA LYS A 27 -26.58 -5.31 -0.82
C LYS A 27 -26.82 -4.65 0.56
N ALA A 28 -28.07 -4.36 0.91
CA ALA A 28 -28.44 -3.66 2.15
C ALA A 28 -29.43 -4.48 3.01
N THR A 29 -29.45 -5.80 2.82
CA THR A 29 -30.31 -6.73 3.54
C THR A 29 -30.00 -6.79 5.04
N ASP A 30 -28.74 -6.56 5.40
CA ASP A 30 -28.27 -6.41 6.79
C ASP A 30 -28.89 -5.16 7.45
N LEU A 31 -28.94 -4.02 6.75
CA LEU A 31 -29.57 -2.79 7.23
C LEU A 31 -31.08 -2.96 7.42
N ALA A 32 -31.74 -3.63 6.48
CA ALA A 32 -33.16 -3.96 6.59
C ALA A 32 -33.44 -4.84 7.83
N THR A 33 -32.55 -5.79 8.12
CA THR A 33 -32.63 -6.65 9.32
C THR A 33 -32.48 -5.84 10.62
N LEU A 34 -31.75 -4.73 10.57
CA LEU A 34 -31.61 -3.78 11.69
C LEU A 34 -32.76 -2.76 11.79
N GLY A 35 -33.78 -2.88 10.93
CA GLY A 35 -34.95 -1.99 10.90
C GLY A 35 -34.73 -0.66 10.17
N VAL A 36 -33.66 -0.54 9.38
CA VAL A 36 -33.43 0.63 8.50
C VAL A 36 -34.29 0.50 7.24
N GLN A 37 -34.95 1.59 6.85
CA GLN A 37 -35.72 1.65 5.60
C GLN A 37 -34.76 1.73 4.42
N VAL A 38 -34.66 0.66 3.62
CA VAL A 38 -33.85 0.66 2.40
C VAL A 38 -34.67 1.30 1.27
N ARG A 39 -34.14 2.36 0.66
CA ARG A 39 -34.75 3.06 -0.48
C ARG A 39 -33.79 2.99 -1.66
N THR A 40 -34.31 2.81 -2.87
CA THR A 40 -33.47 2.63 -4.06
C THR A 40 -33.38 3.91 -4.88
N ALA A 41 -32.17 4.39 -5.16
CA ALA A 41 -31.93 5.47 -6.12
C ALA A 41 -30.48 5.44 -6.64
N ASP A 42 -30.28 5.88 -7.88
CA ASP A 42 -28.97 6.14 -8.46
C ASP A 42 -28.67 7.66 -8.47
N TYR A 43 -27.40 8.03 -8.40
CA TYR A 43 -26.98 9.44 -8.38
C TYR A 43 -27.38 10.22 -9.66
N PHE A 44 -27.58 9.53 -10.77
CA PHE A 44 -28.01 10.14 -12.03
C PHE A 44 -29.53 10.04 -12.27
N ASP A 45 -30.28 9.37 -11.39
CA ASP A 45 -31.74 9.29 -11.43
C ASP A 45 -32.38 10.24 -10.42
N ARG A 46 -32.53 11.51 -10.82
CA ARG A 46 -33.09 12.56 -9.97
C ARG A 46 -34.52 12.27 -9.49
N PRO A 47 -35.48 11.80 -10.32
CA PRO A 47 -36.80 11.40 -9.83
C PRO A 47 -36.75 10.31 -8.76
N ALA A 48 -35.89 9.30 -8.90
CA ALA A 48 -35.71 8.27 -7.88
C ALA A 48 -35.12 8.85 -6.58
N LEU A 49 -34.16 9.78 -6.67
CA LEU A 49 -33.61 10.48 -5.50
C LEU A 49 -34.69 11.30 -4.77
N GLU A 50 -35.52 12.04 -5.48
CA GLU A 50 -36.63 12.82 -4.89
C GLU A 50 -37.63 11.91 -4.15
N ALA A 51 -38.00 10.78 -4.77
CA ALA A 51 -38.83 9.78 -4.13
C ALA A 51 -38.16 9.15 -2.90
N ALA A 52 -36.86 8.86 -2.99
CA ALA A 52 -36.08 8.31 -1.88
C ALA A 52 -35.93 9.30 -0.71
N PHE A 53 -35.95 10.61 -0.97
CA PHE A 53 -35.88 11.66 0.06
C PHE A 53 -37.24 12.10 0.61
N ALA A 54 -38.36 11.56 0.12
CA ALA A 54 -39.68 11.89 0.63
C ALA A 54 -39.79 11.64 2.15
N GLY A 55 -40.13 12.69 2.91
CA GLY A 55 -40.25 12.65 4.37
C GLY A 55 -38.92 12.63 5.14
N VAL A 56 -37.77 12.84 4.47
CA VAL A 56 -36.47 12.94 5.14
C VAL A 56 -36.24 14.36 5.64
N ASP A 57 -36.16 14.55 6.96
CA ASP A 57 -35.85 15.86 7.55
C ASP A 57 -34.37 16.22 7.48
N LYS A 58 -33.48 15.23 7.57
CA LYS A 58 -32.02 15.40 7.65
C LYS A 58 -31.32 14.35 6.79
N LEU A 59 -30.42 14.81 5.93
CA LEU A 59 -29.64 13.96 5.04
C LEU A 59 -28.17 13.95 5.48
N LEU A 60 -27.61 12.75 5.67
CA LEU A 60 -26.15 12.57 5.67
C LEU A 60 -25.73 12.23 4.25
N MET A 61 -25.06 13.16 3.59
CA MET A 61 -24.53 13.01 2.25
C MET A 61 -23.05 12.62 2.34
N ILE A 62 -22.75 11.38 1.97
CA ILE A 62 -21.39 10.89 1.82
C ILE A 62 -20.94 11.24 0.40
N SER A 63 -19.73 11.79 0.26
CA SER A 63 -19.16 12.09 -1.06
C SER A 63 -19.04 10.82 -1.90
N GLY A 64 -19.46 10.90 -3.17
CA GLY A 64 -19.32 9.79 -4.12
C GLY A 64 -17.85 9.36 -4.26
N SER A 65 -17.60 8.11 -4.61
CA SER A 65 -16.24 7.57 -4.76
C SER A 65 -15.58 7.97 -6.07
N GLU A 66 -16.37 8.22 -7.12
CA GLU A 66 -15.92 8.48 -8.50
C GLU A 66 -15.27 9.86 -8.67
N VAL A 67 -13.94 9.94 -8.63
CA VAL A 67 -13.19 11.19 -8.86
C VAL A 67 -13.42 11.67 -10.31
N GLY A 68 -13.74 12.95 -10.48
CA GLY A 68 -14.08 13.54 -11.79
C GLY A 68 -15.57 13.44 -12.17
N GLY A 69 -16.34 12.57 -11.50
CA GLY A 69 -17.79 12.40 -11.68
C GLY A 69 -18.65 13.06 -10.59
N ARG A 70 -18.04 13.64 -9.54
CA ARG A 70 -18.76 13.98 -8.31
C ARG A 70 -19.68 15.18 -8.45
N VAL A 71 -19.25 16.19 -9.20
CA VAL A 71 -20.00 17.44 -9.33
C VAL A 71 -21.43 17.21 -9.84
N PRO A 72 -21.67 16.51 -10.98
CA PRO A 72 -23.03 16.24 -11.44
C PRO A 72 -23.83 15.34 -10.48
N GLN A 73 -23.19 14.34 -9.86
CA GLN A 73 -23.85 13.45 -8.88
C GLN A 73 -24.33 14.23 -7.65
N HIS A 74 -23.46 15.06 -7.10
CA HIS A 74 -23.75 15.87 -5.92
C HIS A 74 -24.79 16.95 -6.23
N ALA A 75 -24.75 17.55 -7.42
CA ALA A 75 -25.79 18.47 -7.89
C ALA A 75 -27.17 17.80 -7.85
N ASN A 76 -27.30 16.60 -8.43
CA ASN A 76 -28.56 15.85 -8.43
C ASN A 76 -29.08 15.55 -7.01
N VAL A 77 -28.19 15.18 -6.09
CA VAL A 77 -28.55 14.91 -4.69
C VAL A 77 -29.03 16.17 -3.98
N ILE A 78 -28.32 17.29 -4.14
CA ILE A 78 -28.66 18.57 -3.49
C ILE A 78 -29.98 19.11 -4.05
N ASP A 79 -30.17 19.01 -5.35
CA ASP A 79 -31.40 19.39 -6.04
C ASP A 79 -32.59 18.54 -5.58
N ALA A 80 -32.43 17.22 -5.53
CA ALA A 80 -33.46 16.31 -5.05
C ALA A 80 -33.79 16.55 -3.57
N ALA A 81 -32.77 16.79 -2.74
CA ALA A 81 -32.96 17.12 -1.33
C ALA A 81 -33.72 18.44 -1.16
N THR A 82 -33.44 19.43 -2.02
CA THR A 82 -34.15 20.71 -2.04
C THR A 82 -35.61 20.50 -2.43
N GLY A 83 -35.87 19.74 -3.51
CA GLY A 83 -37.23 19.42 -3.98
C GLY A 83 -38.05 18.62 -2.97
N ALA A 84 -37.43 17.71 -2.24
CA ALA A 84 -38.06 16.90 -1.18
C ALA A 84 -38.27 17.66 0.14
N GLY A 85 -37.73 18.88 0.28
CA GLY A 85 -37.87 19.70 1.48
C GLY A 85 -36.97 19.28 2.65
N VAL A 86 -35.83 18.64 2.38
CA VAL A 86 -34.83 18.29 3.39
C VAL A 86 -34.35 19.55 4.11
N ARG A 87 -34.36 19.53 5.44
CA ARG A 87 -34.11 20.72 6.26
C ARG A 87 -32.65 20.87 6.67
N LEU A 88 -31.88 19.78 6.66
CA LEU A 88 -30.46 19.79 7.00
C LEU A 88 -29.70 18.79 6.13
N VAL A 89 -28.59 19.21 5.52
CA VAL A 89 -27.61 18.31 4.88
C VAL A 89 -26.30 18.32 5.66
N ALA A 90 -25.92 17.20 6.25
CA ALA A 90 -24.56 16.98 6.73
C ALA A 90 -23.74 16.34 5.62
N TYR A 91 -22.69 17.00 5.16
CA TYR A 91 -21.86 16.55 4.04
C TYR A 91 -20.46 16.18 4.52
N THR A 92 -19.95 15.00 4.12
CA THR A 92 -18.57 14.61 4.36
C THR A 92 -17.63 15.31 3.37
N SER A 93 -17.10 16.45 3.79
CA SER A 93 -16.12 17.22 3.04
C SER A 93 -14.68 16.94 3.46
N ILE A 94 -13.74 17.57 2.77
CA ILE A 94 -12.30 17.42 2.95
C ILE A 94 -11.73 18.51 3.89
N PRO A 95 -10.61 18.28 4.59
CA PRO A 95 -9.94 19.28 5.41
C PRO A 95 -9.42 20.43 4.55
N ASP A 96 -9.59 21.65 5.07
CA ASP A 96 -9.18 22.90 4.45
C ASP A 96 -9.55 23.04 2.96
N ALA A 97 -10.75 22.56 2.59
CA ALA A 97 -11.20 22.56 1.19
C ALA A 97 -10.93 23.89 0.45
N PRO A 98 -11.16 25.09 1.03
CA PRO A 98 -10.93 26.36 0.31
C PRO A 98 -9.48 26.61 -0.13
N ASN A 99 -8.47 26.08 0.58
CA ASN A 99 -7.05 26.30 0.28
C ASN A 99 -6.34 25.03 -0.19
N ASN A 100 -7.04 23.90 -0.22
CA ASN A 100 -6.48 22.61 -0.60
C ASN A 100 -6.39 22.52 -2.13
N THR A 101 -5.18 22.34 -2.63
CA THR A 101 -4.85 22.33 -4.08
C THR A 101 -5.09 20.99 -4.76
N LEU A 102 -5.41 19.94 -4.00
CA LEU A 102 -5.72 18.62 -4.56
C LEU A 102 -6.93 18.71 -5.49
N GLN A 103 -6.89 17.99 -6.61
CA GLN A 103 -8.02 17.93 -7.56
C GLN A 103 -9.32 17.48 -6.87
N LEU A 104 -9.22 16.50 -5.97
CA LEU A 104 -10.31 16.04 -5.10
C LEU A 104 -10.95 17.18 -4.31
N ALA A 105 -10.14 18.10 -3.79
CA ALA A 105 -10.62 19.24 -3.04
C ALA A 105 -11.39 20.23 -3.91
N GLN A 106 -11.07 20.35 -5.20
CA GLN A 106 -11.81 21.20 -6.14
C GLN A 106 -13.27 20.72 -6.31
N GLU A 107 -13.50 19.41 -6.36
CA GLU A 107 -14.85 18.85 -6.42
C GLU A 107 -15.62 19.03 -5.09
N HIS A 108 -14.94 18.90 -3.95
CA HIS A 108 -15.52 19.24 -2.65
C HIS A 108 -15.86 20.73 -2.55
N GLN A 109 -15.00 21.62 -3.05
CA GLN A 109 -15.29 23.06 -3.12
C GLN A 109 -16.51 23.37 -3.99
N ALA A 110 -16.65 22.69 -5.13
CA ALA A 110 -17.86 22.80 -5.96
C ALA A 110 -19.11 22.35 -5.18
N THR A 111 -19.03 21.23 -4.46
CA THR A 111 -20.13 20.72 -3.64
C THR A 111 -20.51 21.66 -2.50
N GLU A 112 -19.52 22.23 -1.81
CA GLU A 112 -19.75 23.23 -0.77
C GLU A 112 -20.42 24.50 -1.29
N ARG A 113 -20.05 24.95 -2.50
CA ARG A 113 -20.74 26.06 -3.17
C ARG A 113 -22.19 25.71 -3.50
N MET A 114 -22.45 24.54 -4.07
CA MET A 114 -23.82 24.08 -4.36
C MET A 114 -24.68 23.99 -3.09
N LEU A 115 -24.13 23.50 -1.97
CA LEU A 115 -24.84 23.48 -0.67
C LEU A 115 -25.07 24.88 -0.09
N ALA A 116 -24.16 25.82 -0.30
CA ALA A 116 -24.33 27.21 0.12
C ALA A 116 -25.40 27.93 -0.71
N GLU A 117 -25.47 27.64 -2.01
CA GLU A 117 -26.41 28.23 -2.96
C GLU A 117 -27.82 27.62 -2.88
N SER A 118 -27.96 26.35 -2.48
CA SER A 118 -29.26 25.66 -2.37
C SER A 118 -30.19 26.25 -1.30
N GLY A 119 -29.64 26.98 -0.34
CA GLY A 119 -30.39 27.51 0.80
C GLY A 119 -30.77 26.48 1.87
N ILE A 120 -30.43 25.20 1.68
CA ILE A 120 -30.60 24.17 2.71
C ILE A 120 -29.59 24.43 3.84
N ALA A 121 -30.03 24.35 5.10
CA ALA A 121 -29.09 24.41 6.22
C ALA A 121 -28.10 23.24 6.10
N HIS A 122 -26.79 23.51 6.19
CA HIS A 122 -25.80 22.45 5.98
C HIS A 122 -24.70 22.45 7.04
N VAL A 123 -24.12 21.27 7.24
CA VAL A 123 -22.96 21.03 8.11
C VAL A 123 -21.87 20.38 7.27
N LEU A 124 -20.69 20.98 7.26
CA LEU A 124 -19.53 20.45 6.54
C LEU A 124 -18.66 19.67 7.53
N LEU A 125 -18.69 18.35 7.42
CA LEU A 125 -17.86 17.46 8.21
C LEU A 125 -16.48 17.39 7.56
N ARG A 126 -15.44 17.88 8.25
CA ARG A 126 -14.06 17.93 7.73
C ARG A 126 -13.35 16.62 8.09
N ASN A 127 -13.54 15.58 7.28
CA ASN A 127 -12.97 14.27 7.57
C ASN A 127 -11.46 14.26 7.29
N GLY A 128 -10.66 14.01 8.32
CA GLY A 128 -9.24 13.72 8.15
C GLY A 128 -9.03 12.40 7.40
N TRP A 129 -7.81 12.19 6.94
CA TRP A 129 -7.36 10.93 6.34
C TRP A 129 -7.51 9.77 7.34
N TYR A 130 -7.74 8.53 6.90
CA TYR A 130 -7.89 7.40 7.83
C TYR A 130 -6.55 6.94 8.41
N TRP A 131 -6.55 6.44 9.65
CA TRP A 131 -5.33 5.96 10.32
C TRP A 131 -4.66 4.81 9.59
N GLU A 132 -5.43 3.97 8.93
CA GLU A 132 -4.98 2.83 8.11
C GLU A 132 -4.05 3.29 6.99
N ASN A 133 -4.36 4.43 6.37
CA ASN A 133 -3.52 4.94 5.30
C ASN A 133 -2.17 5.49 5.83
N TYR A 134 -2.10 5.89 7.10
CA TYR A 134 -0.82 6.19 7.75
C TYR A 134 -0.12 4.92 8.24
N ALA A 135 -0.85 3.80 8.39
CA ALA A 135 -0.29 2.54 8.87
C ALA A 135 0.63 1.86 7.84
N ASN A 136 0.45 2.17 6.54
CA ASN A 136 1.29 1.62 5.47
C ASN A 136 2.78 2.02 5.59
N ASP A 137 3.09 3.13 6.25
CA ASP A 137 4.46 3.61 6.50
C ASP A 137 4.78 3.72 8.00
N LEU A 138 4.11 2.93 8.84
CA LEU A 138 4.24 3.07 10.30
C LEU A 138 5.65 2.75 10.79
N GLU A 139 6.30 1.75 10.20
CA GLU A 139 7.69 1.36 10.49
C GLU A 139 8.67 2.46 10.07
N GLY A 140 8.57 2.95 8.83
CA GLY A 140 9.40 4.06 8.36
C GLY A 140 9.18 5.35 9.16
N THR A 141 7.94 5.61 9.60
CA THR A 141 7.62 6.72 10.50
C THR A 141 8.25 6.54 11.88
N ALA A 142 8.28 5.32 12.41
CA ALA A 142 8.93 5.02 13.68
C ALA A 142 10.44 5.25 13.61
N ASP A 143 11.09 4.81 12.53
CA ASP A 143 12.54 4.98 12.31
C ASP A 143 12.93 6.45 12.14
N ARG A 144 12.14 7.21 11.38
CA ARG A 144 12.36 8.65 11.18
C ARG A 144 11.98 9.50 12.39
N GLY A 145 11.12 8.97 13.27
CA GLY A 145 10.50 9.71 14.36
C GLY A 145 9.55 10.83 13.88
N VAL A 146 9.21 10.87 12.59
CA VAL A 146 8.33 11.87 11.98
C VAL A 146 7.40 11.21 10.96
N LEU A 147 6.12 11.56 11.03
CA LEU A 147 5.13 11.22 10.02
C LEU A 147 5.31 12.19 8.84
N VAL A 148 5.90 11.71 7.76
CA VAL A 148 6.15 12.54 6.58
C VAL A 148 4.84 12.75 5.83
N GLY A 149 4.51 14.00 5.54
CA GLY A 149 3.32 14.34 4.77
C GLY A 149 3.17 15.84 4.60
N SER A 150 2.14 16.25 3.86
CA SER A 150 1.89 17.66 3.49
C SER A 150 1.45 18.56 4.66
N ALA A 151 1.36 18.02 5.88
CA ALA A 151 1.01 18.78 7.08
C ALA A 151 2.18 19.66 7.59
N GLY A 152 3.41 19.46 7.10
CA GLY A 152 4.60 20.14 7.65
C GLY A 152 4.79 19.80 9.13
N ASP A 153 5.01 20.82 9.96
CA ASP A 153 5.05 20.67 11.43
C ASP A 153 3.65 20.55 12.08
N GLY A 154 2.60 20.46 11.27
CA GLY A 154 1.21 20.35 11.69
C GLY A 154 0.90 19.01 12.36
N ARG A 155 -0.06 19.02 13.28
CA ARG A 155 -0.61 17.78 13.86
C ARG A 155 -1.63 17.19 12.90
N VAL A 156 -1.52 15.90 12.63
CA VAL A 156 -2.54 15.13 11.91
C VAL A 156 -3.58 14.57 12.89
N ALA A 157 -4.82 14.49 12.44
CA ALA A 157 -5.88 13.79 13.13
C ALA A 157 -6.49 12.80 12.15
N GLY A 158 -6.13 11.53 12.29
CA GLY A 158 -6.70 10.49 11.46
C GLY A 158 -8.12 10.10 11.87
N GLY A 159 -8.97 9.81 10.90
CA GLY A 159 -10.22 9.11 11.12
C GLY A 159 -9.94 7.66 11.54
N ARG A 160 -10.79 7.08 12.39
CA ARG A 160 -10.84 5.62 12.57
C ARG A 160 -12.05 5.11 11.81
N PRO A 161 -11.95 4.04 11.01
CA PRO A 161 -13.10 3.26 10.62
C PRO A 161 -13.79 2.83 11.91
N VAL A 162 -15.11 2.88 11.93
CA VAL A 162 -15.86 2.13 12.93
C VAL A 162 -15.71 0.67 12.55
N LEU A 163 -14.61 0.04 12.96
CA LEU A 163 -14.47 -1.40 13.00
C LEU A 163 -15.55 -1.91 13.96
N THR A 164 -16.59 -2.49 13.39
CA THR A 164 -17.66 -3.19 14.09
C THR A 164 -17.09 -4.41 14.83
N THR A 165 -16.53 -4.16 16.00
CA THR A 165 -16.44 -5.17 17.06
C THR A 165 -17.48 -4.82 18.13
N PRO A 166 -18.40 -5.73 18.49
CA PRO A 166 -19.43 -5.44 19.48
C PRO A 166 -18.82 -5.47 20.88
N ARG A 167 -18.16 -4.39 21.27
CA ARG A 167 -17.89 -4.08 22.67
C ARG A 167 -18.53 -2.75 23.00
N ARG A 168 -19.58 -2.81 23.82
CA ARG A 168 -20.30 -1.66 24.40
C ARG A 168 -19.32 -0.55 24.78
N VAL A 169 -19.35 0.55 24.06
CA VAL A 169 -18.77 1.82 24.50
C VAL A 169 -19.93 2.77 24.81
N GLY A 170 -20.14 3.02 26.10
CA GLY A 170 -21.05 4.04 26.58
C GLY A 170 -20.51 5.42 26.21
N ALA A 171 -21.33 6.23 25.54
CA ALA A 171 -21.02 7.61 25.22
C ALA A 171 -20.87 8.45 26.51
N THR A 172 -19.65 8.93 26.79
CA THR A 172 -19.44 10.02 27.75
C THR A 172 -19.79 11.35 27.09
N ARG A 173 -20.82 12.00 27.63
CA ARG A 173 -21.20 13.39 27.32
C ARG A 173 -20.04 14.34 27.63
N GLY A 174 -19.57 15.05 26.60
CA GLY A 174 -18.87 16.34 26.73
C GLY A 174 -19.57 17.34 25.80
N ALA A 175 -20.33 18.26 26.37
CA ALA A 175 -21.04 19.28 25.61
C ALA A 175 -20.07 20.30 25.01
N LEU A 176 -20.23 20.63 23.73
CA LEU A 176 -19.78 21.91 23.17
C LEU A 176 -20.98 22.59 22.51
N THR A 177 -21.66 23.39 23.31
CA THR A 177 -22.56 24.44 22.85
C THR A 177 -21.75 25.59 22.23
N GLY A 178 -22.07 25.94 21.00
CA GLY A 178 -22.20 27.33 20.53
C GLY A 178 -20.95 28.22 20.42
N ARG A 179 -20.65 28.59 19.17
CA ARG A 179 -20.19 29.92 18.68
C ARG A 179 -19.20 30.72 19.55
N ARG A 180 -17.95 30.83 19.09
CA ARG A 180 -17.22 32.09 18.76
C ARG A 180 -15.72 31.81 18.60
N THR A 181 -15.17 32.30 17.50
CA THR A 181 -13.74 32.47 17.26
C THR A 181 -13.15 33.47 18.26
N TYR A 182 -12.04 33.15 18.93
CA TYR A 182 -11.13 34.18 19.43
C TYR A 182 -9.67 33.72 19.45
N ARG A 183 -8.83 34.54 18.82
CA ARG A 183 -7.36 34.50 18.84
C ARG A 183 -6.90 35.46 19.94
N ARG A 184 -6.07 35.04 20.90
CA ARG A 184 -5.41 35.99 21.81
C ARG A 184 -3.96 35.63 22.11
N ARG A 185 -3.04 36.54 21.76
CA ARG A 185 -1.66 36.65 22.26
C ARG A 185 -1.68 37.19 23.70
N GLY A 186 -0.69 36.80 24.53
CA GLY A 186 -0.17 37.66 25.61
C GLY A 186 0.33 36.99 26.90
N ARG A 187 1.66 36.93 27.03
CA ARG A 187 2.54 37.16 28.21
C ARG A 187 2.22 36.54 29.60
N GLY A 188 3.14 35.68 30.05
CA GLY A 188 4.01 35.84 31.24
C GLY A 188 3.40 35.98 32.66
N GLY A 189 3.64 34.98 33.51
CA GLY A 189 3.55 35.08 34.97
C GLY A 189 3.87 33.75 35.67
N ARG A 190 4.91 33.71 36.51
CA ARG A 190 5.36 32.57 37.33
C ARG A 190 4.49 32.41 38.58
N CYS A 191 4.36 31.18 39.10
CA CYS A 191 4.26 30.87 40.54
C CYS A 191 4.78 29.44 40.82
N THR A 192 5.45 29.28 41.96
CA THR A 192 6.28 28.15 42.45
C THR A 192 5.49 27.07 43.23
N PRO A 193 6.05 25.86 43.45
CA PRO A 193 5.39 24.76 44.17
C PRO A 193 5.86 24.63 45.64
N SER A 194 5.00 24.10 46.51
CA SER A 194 5.40 23.55 47.82
C SER A 194 4.65 22.23 48.12
N ALA A 195 5.36 21.32 48.77
CA ALA A 195 5.12 19.88 48.89
C ALA A 195 4.54 19.48 50.29
N PRO A 196 4.28 18.17 50.58
CA PRO A 196 3.18 17.72 51.44
C PRO A 196 3.57 16.94 52.73
N SER A 197 2.56 16.55 53.53
CA SER A 197 2.58 15.58 54.65
C SER A 197 1.13 15.16 54.96
N GLY A 198 0.68 13.95 55.34
CA GLY A 198 1.26 12.65 55.66
C GLY A 198 0.30 11.86 56.59
N VAL A 199 0.06 10.57 56.28
CA VAL A 199 -0.19 9.40 57.18
C VAL A 199 -1.45 9.31 58.09
N HIS A 200 -2.28 8.25 57.91
CA HIS A 200 -2.49 7.15 58.90
C HIS A 200 -3.39 5.98 58.41
N SER A 201 -3.22 4.84 59.08
CA SER A 201 -3.50 3.44 58.69
C SER A 201 -4.66 2.77 59.46
N ARG A 202 -5.34 1.75 58.89
CA ARG A 202 -5.59 0.40 59.49
C ARG A 202 -6.39 -0.55 58.58
N ARG A 203 -6.14 -1.86 58.76
CA ARG A 203 -6.62 -3.04 58.01
C ARG A 203 -8.02 -3.52 58.45
N GLU A 204 -8.78 -4.14 57.52
CA GLU A 204 -9.43 -5.47 57.64
C GLU A 204 -10.06 -5.92 56.30
N HIS A 205 -10.10 -7.24 56.05
CA HIS A 205 -10.66 -7.98 54.88
C HIS A 205 -11.61 -9.07 55.43
N PRO A 206 -12.41 -9.86 54.66
CA PRO A 206 -12.71 -9.87 53.21
C PRO A 206 -14.21 -10.08 52.83
N ARG A 207 -14.58 -9.88 51.55
CA ARG A 207 -15.25 -10.86 50.64
C ARG A 207 -16.00 -10.20 49.46
N HIS A 208 -15.69 -10.75 48.29
CA HIS A 208 -16.42 -10.89 47.03
C HIS A 208 -16.89 -9.69 46.17
N SER A 209 -16.55 -9.87 44.88
CA SER A 209 -17.20 -9.44 43.64
C SER A 209 -17.18 -7.94 43.33
N GLY A 210 -16.53 -7.58 42.22
CA GLY A 210 -16.69 -6.25 41.62
C GLY A 210 -15.51 -5.82 40.77
N THR A 211 -15.64 -6.03 39.47
CA THR A 211 -14.93 -5.39 38.37
C THR A 211 -14.70 -3.88 38.57
N ALA A 212 -13.47 -3.37 38.41
CA ALA A 212 -13.22 -1.95 38.15
C ALA A 212 -11.86 -1.67 37.47
N ASN A 213 -11.95 -1.07 36.28
CA ASN A 213 -11.10 -0.02 35.69
C ASN A 213 -9.69 0.22 36.26
N ALA A 214 -8.66 -0.10 35.46
CA ALA A 214 -7.37 0.56 35.53
C ALA A 214 -7.42 1.83 34.66
N THR A 215 -7.57 2.99 35.29
CA THR A 215 -7.26 4.30 34.71
C THR A 215 -5.75 4.42 34.57
N LEU A 216 -5.25 4.52 33.34
CA LEU A 216 -3.86 4.93 33.06
C LEU A 216 -3.70 6.41 33.44
N THR A 217 -3.02 6.63 34.55
CA THR A 217 -2.48 7.93 34.98
C THR A 217 -1.43 8.43 33.98
N GLU A 218 -1.47 9.74 33.74
CA GLU A 218 -0.57 10.54 32.91
C GLU A 218 0.92 10.27 33.19
N VAL A 219 1.70 10.13 32.12
CA VAL A 219 3.17 10.11 32.16
C VAL A 219 3.66 11.55 31.91
N PRO A 220 4.50 12.14 32.77
CA PRO A 220 4.93 13.52 32.62
C PRO A 220 5.98 13.69 31.51
N HIS A 221 5.88 14.82 30.83
CA HIS A 221 6.77 15.32 29.78
C HIS A 221 8.27 15.18 30.12
N LEU A 222 9.00 14.45 29.28
CA LEU A 222 10.46 14.49 29.24
C LEU A 222 10.90 15.71 28.42
N ILE A 223 11.40 16.73 29.11
CA ILE A 223 12.10 17.88 28.52
C ILE A 223 13.59 17.51 28.46
N VAL A 224 14.13 17.24 27.27
CA VAL A 224 15.58 17.18 27.07
C VAL A 224 16.05 18.50 26.46
N ARG A 225 16.68 19.33 27.30
CA ARG A 225 17.53 20.45 26.88
C ARG A 225 18.89 19.89 26.50
N LEU A 226 19.34 20.10 25.26
CA LEU A 226 20.74 19.96 24.90
C LEU A 226 21.43 21.32 25.04
N SER A 227 22.46 21.37 25.86
CA SER A 227 23.32 22.54 26.03
C SER A 227 24.75 22.08 26.30
N HIS A 228 25.65 22.46 25.39
CA HIS A 228 27.10 22.65 25.54
C HIS A 228 28.07 21.46 25.31
N PRO A 229 29.31 21.78 24.87
CA PRO A 229 30.03 21.06 23.82
C PRO A 229 31.11 20.12 24.36
N TYR A 230 31.51 19.16 23.52
CA TYR A 230 32.57 18.20 23.78
C TYR A 230 33.96 18.86 23.71
N ASN A 231 34.71 18.70 24.79
CA ASN A 231 36.13 19.01 24.93
C ASN A 231 36.88 17.67 24.95
N PHE A 232 37.74 17.39 23.97
CA PHE A 232 38.54 16.17 23.91
C PHE A 232 39.82 16.35 24.75
N GLY A 233 39.95 15.59 25.83
CA GLY A 233 41.16 15.49 26.64
C GLY A 233 41.89 14.18 26.38
N MET A 234 43.13 14.25 25.92
CA MET A 234 44.11 13.16 25.95
C MET A 234 44.65 12.96 27.38
N PRO A 235 45.10 11.74 27.74
CA PRO A 235 46.07 11.56 28.81
C PRO A 235 47.47 11.20 28.28
N ASN A 236 48.43 11.86 28.90
CA ASN A 236 49.87 11.71 28.80
C ASN A 236 50.37 10.29 29.13
N PHE A 237 51.38 9.82 28.40
CA PHE A 237 52.35 8.84 28.92
C PHE A 237 53.74 9.47 29.07
N ALA A 238 54.36 9.13 30.19
CA ALA A 238 55.50 9.78 30.78
C ALA A 238 56.83 9.43 30.10
N VAL A 239 57.72 10.43 30.10
CA VAL A 239 59.13 10.38 29.75
C VAL A 239 59.95 9.85 30.93
N TRP A 240 60.79 8.85 30.69
CA TRP A 240 62.12 8.53 31.29
C TRP A 240 62.90 7.85 30.13
N GLY A 241 64.19 7.97 29.84
CA GLY A 241 65.35 8.63 30.42
C GLY A 241 66.60 7.97 29.81
N ARG A 242 67.42 8.76 29.08
CA ARG A 242 68.87 8.62 28.74
C ARG A 242 69.49 7.31 28.18
N GLY A 243 70.28 7.52 27.11
CA GLY A 243 71.45 6.73 26.69
C GLY A 243 71.11 5.71 25.60
N SER A 244 71.76 5.61 24.44
CA SER A 244 73.09 6.03 24.02
C SER A 244 73.14 6.11 22.49
N ARG A 245 73.98 7.02 22.00
CA ARG A 245 74.35 7.20 20.59
C ARG A 245 75.01 5.94 20.03
N VAL A 246 74.50 5.36 18.95
CA VAL A 246 75.32 4.74 17.90
C VAL A 246 74.61 4.92 16.55
N SER A 247 75.17 5.81 15.73
CA SER A 247 74.92 5.88 14.30
C SER A 247 75.78 4.81 13.62
N ILE A 248 75.18 3.89 12.89
CA ILE A 248 75.86 3.18 11.80
C ILE A 248 75.00 3.32 10.55
N ALA A 249 75.30 4.39 9.83
CA ALA A 249 75.07 4.50 8.40
C ALA A 249 76.08 3.56 7.72
N ALA A 250 75.62 2.43 7.21
CA ALA A 250 76.31 1.63 6.17
C ALA A 250 75.43 0.47 5.70
N LEU A 251 74.31 0.77 5.02
CA LEU A 251 73.73 -0.15 4.03
C LEU A 251 72.92 0.64 2.97
N VAL A 252 73.53 1.69 2.42
CA VAL A 252 72.95 2.57 1.38
C VAL A 252 73.39 2.14 -0.04
N ALA A 253 73.84 0.90 -0.25
CA ALA A 253 74.38 0.50 -1.57
C ALA A 253 74.00 -0.91 -2.04
N ALA A 254 72.85 -1.46 -1.59
CA ALA A 254 72.38 -2.78 -2.07
C ALA A 254 70.85 -3.00 -1.99
N VAL A 255 70.04 -1.95 -2.14
CA VAL A 255 68.57 -2.06 -2.38
C VAL A 255 68.17 -1.07 -3.47
N GLY A 256 68.94 -1.04 -4.56
CA GLY A 256 68.72 -0.17 -5.72
C GLY A 256 68.04 -0.86 -6.91
N LEU A 257 67.50 -2.07 -6.75
CA LEU A 257 67.02 -2.89 -7.88
C LEU A 257 65.79 -3.76 -7.53
N SER A 258 64.89 -3.30 -6.64
CA SER A 258 63.63 -4.02 -6.34
C SER A 258 62.42 -3.12 -6.12
N PHE A 259 62.36 -1.96 -6.78
CA PHE A 259 61.19 -1.05 -6.74
C PHE A 259 60.66 -0.68 -8.14
N SER A 260 60.56 -1.66 -9.04
CA SER A 260 59.79 -1.53 -10.28
C SER A 260 58.96 -2.78 -10.52
N ALA A 261 58.04 -3.06 -9.60
CA ALA A 261 56.88 -3.93 -9.81
C ALA A 261 55.84 -3.69 -8.70
N CYS A 262 55.59 -2.43 -8.37
CA CYS A 262 54.26 -2.03 -7.90
C CYS A 262 53.69 -1.24 -9.07
N SER A 263 53.02 -1.95 -9.97
CA SER A 263 51.94 -1.33 -10.71
C SER A 263 51.04 -0.74 -9.64
N ILE A 264 51.07 0.57 -9.51
CA ILE A 264 49.92 1.31 -9.03
C ILE A 264 48.80 0.77 -9.91
N ALA A 265 47.97 -0.10 -9.34
CA ALA A 265 46.62 -0.25 -9.82
C ALA A 265 46.11 1.18 -9.82
N ASP A 266 46.05 1.73 -11.02
CA ASP A 266 45.17 2.84 -11.30
C ASP A 266 43.82 2.30 -10.78
N ASP A 267 43.42 2.73 -9.58
CA ASP A 267 42.01 2.79 -9.22
C ASP A 267 41.44 3.78 -10.24
N GLY A 268 41.25 3.27 -11.46
CA GLY A 268 40.54 3.94 -12.52
C GLY A 268 39.20 4.25 -11.88
N GLY A 269 39.00 5.52 -11.57
CA GLY A 269 37.75 6.00 -11.03
C GLY A 269 36.65 5.36 -11.85
N GLU A 270 35.79 4.60 -11.17
CA GLU A 270 34.66 3.92 -11.78
C GLU A 270 34.01 4.94 -12.70
N ALA A 271 34.14 4.75 -14.01
CA ALA A 271 33.46 5.62 -14.95
C ALA A 271 31.98 5.53 -14.58
N ASP A 272 31.35 6.67 -14.29
CA ASP A 272 29.93 6.74 -13.90
C ASP A 272 29.14 5.85 -14.88
N LYS A 273 28.65 4.71 -14.38
CA LYS A 273 27.93 3.73 -15.21
C LYS A 273 26.59 4.36 -15.59
N PRO A 274 26.11 4.18 -16.82
CA PRO A 274 24.77 4.65 -17.17
C PRO A 274 23.74 4.04 -16.23
N VAL A 275 22.79 4.87 -15.79
CA VAL A 275 21.76 4.50 -14.83
C VAL A 275 20.49 4.12 -15.58
N VAL A 276 20.04 2.88 -15.39
CA VAL A 276 18.79 2.36 -15.92
C VAL A 276 17.80 2.24 -14.77
N LEU A 277 16.65 2.90 -14.89
CA LEU A 277 15.55 2.68 -13.96
C LEU A 277 14.56 1.68 -14.52
N THR A 278 14.00 0.85 -13.64
CA THR A 278 12.85 0.01 -13.97
C THR A 278 11.65 0.44 -13.16
N THR A 279 10.44 0.24 -13.68
CA THR A 279 9.22 0.56 -12.94
C THR A 279 9.08 -0.26 -11.66
N PHE A 280 9.43 -1.55 -11.69
CA PHE A 280 9.34 -2.43 -10.52
C PHE A 280 10.46 -3.47 -10.40
N THR A 281 10.47 -4.14 -9.25
CA THR A 281 11.57 -5.01 -8.77
C THR A 281 11.86 -6.22 -9.67
N VAL A 282 10.85 -6.84 -10.29
CA VAL A 282 11.07 -7.98 -11.19
C VAL A 282 11.83 -7.55 -12.44
N LEU A 283 11.45 -6.40 -13.04
CA LEU A 283 12.20 -5.85 -14.16
C LEU A 283 13.62 -5.47 -13.76
N ALA A 284 13.84 -4.94 -12.56
CA ALA A 284 15.17 -4.59 -12.08
C ALA A 284 16.10 -5.81 -12.01
N ASP A 285 15.61 -6.97 -11.53
CA ASP A 285 16.41 -8.19 -11.48
C ASP A 285 16.70 -8.74 -12.88
N ILE A 286 15.71 -8.81 -13.76
CA ILE A 286 15.89 -9.24 -15.16
C ILE A 286 16.91 -8.34 -15.87
N ALA A 287 16.73 -7.01 -15.76
CA ALA A 287 17.64 -6.03 -16.34
C ALA A 287 19.04 -6.12 -15.73
N GLY A 288 19.17 -6.36 -14.42
CA GLY A 288 20.45 -6.55 -13.75
C GLY A 288 21.24 -7.74 -14.30
N ASN A 289 20.56 -8.86 -14.59
CA ASN A 289 21.19 -10.03 -15.19
C ASN A 289 21.73 -9.75 -16.60
N VAL A 290 21.04 -8.93 -17.40
CA VAL A 290 21.52 -8.53 -18.74
C VAL A 290 22.65 -7.50 -18.64
N ALA A 291 22.48 -6.49 -17.78
CA ALA A 291 23.42 -5.39 -17.59
C ALA A 291 24.80 -5.83 -17.06
N GLY A 292 24.83 -6.83 -16.17
CA GLY A 292 26.04 -7.21 -15.45
C GLY A 292 26.65 -6.02 -14.71
N ASP A 293 27.98 -5.89 -14.76
CA ASP A 293 28.70 -4.81 -14.07
C ASP A 293 28.77 -3.49 -14.88
N HIS A 294 28.12 -3.41 -16.05
CA HIS A 294 28.29 -2.31 -16.99
C HIS A 294 27.29 -1.16 -16.82
N LEU A 295 26.08 -1.45 -16.31
CA LEU A 295 25.04 -0.46 -16.04
C LEU A 295 24.63 -0.51 -14.56
N GLN A 296 24.15 0.61 -14.04
CA GLN A 296 23.53 0.67 -12.72
C GLN A 296 22.02 0.53 -12.88
N VAL A 297 21.46 -0.60 -12.47
CA VAL A 297 20.01 -0.87 -12.57
C VAL A 297 19.33 -0.66 -11.22
N GLU A 298 18.26 0.12 -11.20
CA GLU A 298 17.47 0.34 -9.98
C GLU A 298 15.96 0.39 -10.22
N SER A 299 15.18 -0.17 -9.30
CA SER A 299 13.72 -0.07 -9.34
C SER A 299 13.21 1.29 -8.84
N ILE A 300 12.07 1.73 -9.38
CA ILE A 300 11.27 2.86 -8.88
C ILE A 300 10.44 2.39 -7.69
N THR A 301 9.59 1.38 -7.88
CA THR A 301 8.84 0.82 -6.75
C THR A 301 9.76 0.01 -5.84
N LYS A 302 9.42 -0.01 -4.54
CA LYS A 302 10.14 -0.79 -3.54
C LYS A 302 9.60 -2.23 -3.49
N VAL A 303 10.39 -3.12 -2.91
CA VAL A 303 9.94 -4.48 -2.56
C VAL A 303 8.62 -4.42 -1.78
N GLY A 304 7.65 -5.26 -2.19
CA GLY A 304 6.33 -5.38 -1.58
C GLY A 304 5.35 -4.24 -1.90
N ALA A 305 5.72 -3.26 -2.71
CA ALA A 305 4.80 -2.21 -3.14
C ALA A 305 3.84 -2.73 -4.21
N GLU A 306 2.57 -2.29 -4.13
CA GLU A 306 1.61 -2.45 -5.22
C GLU A 306 2.06 -1.59 -6.43
N ILE A 307 2.04 -2.16 -7.64
CA ILE A 307 2.73 -1.60 -8.82
C ILE A 307 1.78 -0.97 -9.86
N HIS A 308 0.51 -1.39 -9.91
CA HIS A 308 -0.44 -0.92 -10.93
C HIS A 308 -0.90 0.51 -10.65
N GLY A 309 -1.28 0.76 -9.40
CA GLY A 309 -1.81 2.03 -8.90
C GLY A 309 -0.79 2.81 -8.07
N TYR A 310 0.50 2.46 -8.15
CA TYR A 310 1.56 3.16 -7.43
C TYR A 310 1.49 4.67 -7.62
N GLU A 311 1.73 5.42 -6.54
CA GLU A 311 1.78 6.88 -6.56
C GLU A 311 3.25 7.33 -6.48
N PRO A 312 3.86 7.78 -7.59
CA PRO A 312 5.24 8.22 -7.58
C PRO A 312 5.48 9.39 -6.64
N THR A 313 6.56 9.32 -5.88
CA THR A 313 6.99 10.39 -4.99
C THR A 313 7.82 11.44 -5.74
N PRO A 314 7.97 12.66 -5.21
CA PRO A 314 8.93 13.63 -5.74
C PRO A 314 10.37 13.10 -5.77
N GLY A 315 10.71 12.13 -4.91
CA GLY A 315 12.00 11.45 -4.92
C GLY A 315 12.19 10.60 -6.17
N ASP A 316 11.15 9.90 -6.61
CA ASP A 316 11.16 9.04 -7.79
C ASP A 316 11.29 9.88 -9.07
N ILE A 317 10.58 11.01 -9.15
CA ILE A 317 10.71 11.96 -10.27
C ILE A 317 12.15 12.50 -10.36
N LYS A 318 12.75 12.85 -9.22
CA LYS A 318 14.15 13.32 -9.17
C LYS A 318 15.14 12.22 -9.56
N LYS A 319 14.84 10.97 -9.23
CA LYS A 319 15.64 9.81 -9.62
C LYS A 319 15.55 9.59 -11.12
N ALA A 320 14.33 9.59 -11.66
CA ALA A 320 14.07 9.43 -13.09
C ALA A 320 14.68 10.54 -13.93
N SER A 321 14.65 11.79 -13.48
CA SER A 321 15.28 12.91 -14.21
C SER A 321 16.82 12.83 -14.31
N ARG A 322 17.45 11.83 -13.71
CA ARG A 322 18.90 11.58 -13.73
C ARG A 322 19.26 10.25 -14.35
N ALA A 323 18.26 9.45 -14.71
CA ALA A 323 18.47 8.18 -15.38
C ALA A 323 18.82 8.44 -16.85
N ASP A 324 19.55 7.50 -17.44
CA ASP A 324 19.88 7.51 -18.86
C ASP A 324 18.84 6.73 -19.68
N LEU A 325 18.11 5.81 -19.05
CA LEU A 325 17.04 5.00 -19.64
C LEU A 325 16.03 4.55 -18.57
N ILE A 326 14.76 4.47 -18.95
CA ILE A 326 13.70 3.89 -18.12
C ILE A 326 13.10 2.65 -18.82
N LEU A 327 12.89 1.57 -18.08
CA LEU A 327 12.24 0.35 -18.56
C LEU A 327 10.86 0.24 -17.90
N ASP A 328 9.81 0.20 -18.71
CA ASP A 328 8.44 -0.05 -18.28
C ASP A 328 7.89 -1.34 -18.90
N ASN A 329 6.96 -1.99 -18.21
CA ASN A 329 6.38 -3.23 -18.70
C ASN A 329 5.46 -2.98 -19.89
N GLY A 330 4.67 -1.90 -19.86
CA GLY A 330 3.57 -1.70 -20.79
C GLY A 330 2.40 -2.63 -20.52
N LEU A 331 1.63 -2.97 -21.56
CA LEU A 331 0.39 -3.76 -21.46
C LEU A 331 -0.60 -3.22 -20.41
N ASN A 332 -0.58 -1.90 -20.19
CA ASN A 332 -1.40 -1.21 -19.19
C ASN A 332 -1.11 -1.61 -17.72
N LEU A 333 0.09 -2.13 -17.41
CA LEU A 333 0.48 -2.43 -16.03
C LEU A 333 0.54 -1.16 -15.18
N GLU A 334 1.48 -0.26 -15.50
CA GLU A 334 1.75 0.94 -14.72
C GLU A 334 0.83 2.10 -15.14
N ALA A 335 -0.38 2.15 -14.60
CA ALA A 335 -1.37 3.19 -14.95
C ALA A 335 -0.85 4.63 -14.71
N TRP A 336 0.10 4.78 -13.79
CA TRP A 336 0.75 6.03 -13.42
C TRP A 336 1.88 6.46 -14.36
N PHE A 337 2.42 5.55 -15.18
CA PHE A 337 3.69 5.76 -15.86
C PHE A 337 3.65 6.88 -16.91
N ALA A 338 2.59 6.96 -17.70
CA ALA A 338 2.45 7.99 -18.73
C ALA A 338 2.49 9.42 -18.15
N GLN A 339 1.88 9.62 -16.98
CA GLN A 339 1.94 10.90 -16.27
C GLN A 339 3.30 11.10 -15.58
N PHE A 340 3.92 10.03 -15.10
CA PHE A 340 5.21 10.09 -14.42
C PHE A 340 6.35 10.55 -15.34
N VAL A 341 6.36 10.09 -16.60
CA VAL A 341 7.36 10.52 -17.58
C VAL A 341 7.00 11.83 -18.28
N GLU A 342 5.82 12.39 -18.03
CA GLU A 342 5.40 13.65 -18.64
C GLU A 342 6.35 14.80 -18.25
N GLY A 343 7.11 15.29 -19.23
CA GLY A 343 8.08 16.37 -19.03
C GLY A 343 9.47 15.91 -18.57
N LEU A 344 9.74 14.61 -18.52
CA LEU A 344 11.10 14.07 -18.40
C LEU A 344 11.73 13.95 -19.79
N ASP A 345 12.96 14.44 -19.95
CA ASP A 345 13.76 14.27 -21.18
C ASP A 345 14.64 13.01 -21.05
N VAL A 346 14.01 11.88 -20.76
CA VAL A 346 14.67 10.58 -20.56
C VAL A 346 13.94 9.55 -21.42
N PRO A 347 14.66 8.81 -22.29
CA PRO A 347 14.03 7.79 -23.11
C PRO A 347 13.51 6.64 -22.24
N HIS A 348 12.43 6.00 -22.71
CA HIS A 348 11.94 4.77 -22.11
C HIS A 348 11.66 3.71 -23.18
N ILE A 349 11.73 2.44 -22.78
CA ILE A 349 11.34 1.30 -23.63
C ILE A 349 10.34 0.40 -22.93
N VAL A 350 9.38 -0.11 -23.71
CA VAL A 350 8.38 -1.08 -23.28
C VAL A 350 8.98 -2.48 -23.42
N VAL A 351 9.36 -3.11 -22.31
CA VAL A 351 10.09 -4.39 -22.37
C VAL A 351 9.24 -5.57 -22.86
N SER A 352 7.92 -5.46 -22.81
CA SER A 352 7.00 -6.50 -23.30
C SER A 352 6.70 -6.42 -24.81
N GLU A 353 7.28 -5.45 -25.53
CA GLU A 353 7.02 -5.29 -26.95
C GLU A 353 7.34 -6.58 -27.74
N GLY A 354 6.41 -6.99 -28.61
CA GLY A 354 6.52 -8.23 -29.39
C GLY A 354 5.85 -9.45 -28.76
N ILE A 355 5.32 -9.36 -27.55
CA ILE A 355 4.57 -10.46 -26.90
C ILE A 355 3.12 -10.48 -27.35
N GLU A 356 2.61 -11.68 -27.61
CA GLU A 356 1.18 -11.91 -27.82
C GLU A 356 0.45 -11.93 -26.46
N PRO A 357 -0.43 -10.95 -26.18
CA PRO A 357 -1.04 -10.83 -24.87
C PRO A 357 -2.15 -11.86 -24.67
N VAL A 358 -2.25 -12.38 -23.45
CA VAL A 358 -3.46 -13.08 -23.00
C VAL A 358 -4.51 -12.03 -22.65
N GLY A 359 -5.70 -12.12 -23.23
CA GLY A 359 -6.78 -11.17 -22.96
C GLY A 359 -7.45 -11.43 -21.60
N ILE A 360 -7.80 -10.35 -20.90
CA ILE A 360 -8.61 -10.41 -19.69
C ILE A 360 -10.04 -10.84 -20.07
N THR A 361 -10.57 -11.85 -19.39
CA THR A 361 -11.83 -12.51 -19.78
C THR A 361 -13.05 -12.01 -19.01
N GLU A 362 -12.86 -11.31 -17.90
CA GLU A 362 -13.93 -10.87 -16.98
C GLU A 362 -13.73 -9.42 -16.50
N ASP A 363 -14.73 -8.88 -15.79
CA ASP A 363 -14.76 -7.55 -15.15
C ASP A 363 -14.65 -6.31 -16.09
N ALA A 364 -14.37 -5.13 -15.51
CA ALA A 364 -14.33 -3.85 -16.21
C ALA A 364 -13.19 -3.75 -17.26
N TYR A 365 -12.23 -4.68 -17.20
CA TYR A 365 -11.07 -4.74 -18.08
C TYR A 365 -11.20 -5.85 -19.13
N ALA A 366 -12.35 -6.51 -19.25
CA ALA A 366 -12.58 -7.56 -20.24
C ALA A 366 -12.23 -7.08 -21.66
N GLY A 367 -11.41 -7.86 -22.37
CA GLY A 367 -10.92 -7.56 -23.72
C GLY A 367 -9.63 -6.72 -23.77
N LEU A 368 -9.13 -6.23 -22.62
CA LEU A 368 -7.81 -5.61 -22.53
C LEU A 368 -6.71 -6.67 -22.34
N PRO A 369 -5.44 -6.37 -22.70
CA PRO A 369 -4.33 -7.27 -22.44
C PRO A 369 -4.09 -7.45 -20.93
N ASN A 370 -3.82 -8.69 -20.51
CA ASN A 370 -3.34 -8.97 -19.16
C ASN A 370 -1.86 -8.55 -19.08
N PRO A 371 -1.46 -7.69 -18.12
CA PRO A 371 -0.11 -7.16 -18.07
C PRO A 371 0.97 -8.14 -17.57
N HIS A 372 0.58 -9.23 -16.89
CA HIS A 372 1.48 -10.13 -16.15
C HIS A 372 2.26 -11.11 -17.04
N ALA A 373 2.73 -10.62 -18.20
CA ALA A 373 3.38 -11.43 -19.22
C ALA A 373 4.70 -12.05 -18.75
N TRP A 374 5.36 -11.46 -17.74
CA TRP A 374 6.60 -11.99 -17.15
C TRP A 374 6.41 -13.30 -16.39
N MET A 375 5.16 -13.68 -16.04
CA MET A 375 4.89 -14.98 -15.42
C MET A 375 5.09 -16.17 -16.38
N SER A 376 5.35 -15.91 -17.66
CA SER A 376 5.89 -16.89 -18.59
C SER A 376 7.40 -16.64 -18.80
N PRO A 377 8.29 -17.52 -18.32
CA PRO A 377 9.72 -17.44 -18.64
C PRO A 377 10.02 -17.43 -20.14
N ILE A 378 9.16 -18.00 -20.99
CA ILE A 378 9.27 -17.90 -22.46
C ILE A 378 9.10 -16.44 -22.90
N ASN A 379 8.07 -15.75 -22.41
CA ASN A 379 7.87 -14.34 -22.71
C ASN A 379 9.05 -13.48 -22.22
N VAL A 380 9.64 -13.79 -21.06
CA VAL A 380 10.79 -13.04 -20.52
C VAL A 380 12.03 -13.15 -21.42
N GLN A 381 12.14 -14.18 -22.28
CA GLN A 381 13.21 -14.20 -23.29
C GLN A 381 13.08 -13.01 -24.27
N THR A 382 11.86 -12.62 -24.64
CA THR A 382 11.61 -11.40 -25.43
C THR A 382 11.94 -10.13 -24.64
N TYR A 383 11.65 -10.10 -23.33
CA TYR A 383 12.06 -8.97 -22.47
C TYR A 383 13.58 -8.80 -22.51
N VAL A 384 14.31 -9.92 -22.41
CA VAL A 384 15.78 -9.93 -22.47
C VAL A 384 16.27 -9.43 -23.83
N ASP A 385 15.70 -9.88 -24.94
CA ASP A 385 16.09 -9.40 -26.28
C ASP A 385 15.87 -7.88 -26.46
N ASN A 386 14.75 -7.37 -25.94
CA ASN A 386 14.45 -5.93 -25.92
C ASN A 386 15.45 -5.14 -25.05
N MET A 387 15.80 -5.67 -23.87
CA MET A 387 16.81 -5.07 -22.98
C MET A 387 18.21 -5.11 -23.59
N VAL A 388 18.63 -6.21 -24.22
CA VAL A 388 19.93 -6.32 -24.91
C VAL A 388 20.05 -5.26 -25.99
N THR A 389 18.99 -5.06 -26.77
CA THR A 389 18.95 -4.02 -27.81
C THR A 389 19.08 -2.62 -27.19
N ALA A 390 18.24 -2.30 -26.21
CA ALA A 390 18.25 -0.99 -25.56
C ALA A 390 19.57 -0.68 -24.84
N PHE A 391 20.17 -1.67 -24.18
CA PHE A 391 21.45 -1.51 -23.48
C PHE A 391 22.61 -1.37 -24.46
N SER A 392 22.57 -2.07 -25.60
CA SER A 392 23.57 -1.93 -26.66
C SER A 392 23.50 -0.56 -27.34
N ASP A 393 22.30 0.01 -27.50
CA ASP A 393 22.13 1.36 -28.02
C ASP A 393 22.59 2.43 -27.02
N LEU A 394 22.28 2.24 -25.74
CA LEU A 394 22.70 3.13 -24.64
C LEU A 394 24.22 3.11 -24.44
N ASP A 395 24.83 1.92 -24.48
CA ASP A 395 26.25 1.73 -24.21
C ASP A 395 26.95 0.79 -25.22
N PRO A 396 27.22 1.27 -26.45
CA PRO A 396 27.70 0.42 -27.55
C PRO A 396 29.05 -0.26 -27.31
N LYS A 397 29.89 0.27 -26.42
CA LYS A 397 31.19 -0.34 -26.08
C LYS A 397 31.04 -1.69 -25.38
N ASN A 398 29.91 -1.95 -24.72
CA ASN A 398 29.64 -3.16 -23.96
C ASN A 398 28.57 -4.05 -24.63
N ALA A 399 28.16 -3.76 -25.87
CA ALA A 399 27.11 -4.49 -26.58
C ALA A 399 27.32 -6.02 -26.59
N SER A 400 28.55 -6.49 -26.88
CA SER A 400 28.86 -7.92 -26.86
C SER A 400 28.75 -8.57 -25.48
N ALA A 401 28.92 -7.79 -24.40
CA ALA A 401 28.69 -8.30 -23.04
C ALA A 401 27.21 -8.45 -22.74
N TYR A 402 26.37 -7.48 -23.14
CA TYR A 402 24.91 -7.58 -23.00
C TYR A 402 24.34 -8.78 -23.77
N GLU A 403 24.79 -9.00 -25.01
CA GLU A 403 24.40 -10.16 -25.81
C GLU A 403 24.77 -11.49 -25.12
N ALA A 404 26.02 -11.61 -24.65
CA ALA A 404 26.48 -12.81 -23.96
C ALA A 404 25.73 -13.07 -22.63
N ASN A 405 25.46 -12.02 -21.85
CA ASN A 405 24.69 -12.10 -20.62
C ASN A 405 23.23 -12.49 -20.91
N GLY A 406 22.62 -11.86 -21.91
CA GLY A 406 21.26 -12.16 -22.35
C GLY A 406 21.10 -13.61 -22.79
N ASP A 407 22.02 -14.13 -23.59
CA ASP A 407 21.98 -15.54 -24.03
C ASP A 407 22.16 -16.52 -22.85
N ALA A 408 23.08 -16.21 -21.93
CA ALA A 408 23.27 -17.02 -20.72
C ALA A 408 22.00 -17.02 -19.85
N TYR A 409 21.37 -15.86 -19.66
CA TYR A 409 20.17 -15.73 -18.85
C TYR A 409 18.95 -16.39 -19.52
N LYS A 410 18.78 -16.27 -20.85
CA LYS A 410 17.76 -17.02 -21.61
C LYS A 410 17.89 -18.53 -21.45
N GLY A 411 19.10 -19.06 -21.37
CA GLY A 411 19.33 -20.47 -21.03
C GLY A 411 18.78 -20.87 -19.66
N GLN A 412 18.92 -20.00 -18.66
CA GLN A 412 18.37 -20.22 -17.31
C GLN A 412 16.83 -20.09 -17.29
N LEU A 413 16.29 -19.13 -18.03
CA LEU A 413 14.83 -18.95 -18.21
C LEU A 413 14.20 -20.21 -18.84
N GLN A 414 14.83 -20.75 -19.89
CA GLN A 414 14.36 -21.98 -20.53
C GLN A 414 14.40 -23.17 -19.57
N GLN A 415 15.45 -23.29 -18.77
CA GLN A 415 15.54 -24.37 -17.78
C GLN A 415 14.39 -24.29 -16.75
N VAL A 416 14.13 -23.10 -16.21
CA VAL A 416 13.03 -22.91 -15.24
C VAL A 416 11.66 -23.14 -15.88
N GLN A 417 11.47 -22.73 -17.14
CA GLN A 417 10.26 -23.05 -17.91
C GLN A 417 10.03 -24.56 -18.01
N ASP A 418 11.06 -25.30 -18.42
CA ASP A 418 10.96 -26.73 -18.66
C ASP A 418 10.65 -27.47 -17.36
N ASP A 419 11.30 -27.06 -16.26
CA ASP A 419 11.06 -27.61 -14.92
C ASP A 419 9.64 -27.32 -14.43
N LEU A 420 9.16 -26.07 -14.57
CA LEU A 420 7.80 -25.63 -14.25
C LEU A 420 6.75 -26.47 -14.99
N VAL A 421 6.86 -26.56 -16.31
CA VAL A 421 5.90 -27.27 -17.18
C VAL A 421 5.93 -28.77 -16.88
N ALA A 422 7.10 -29.37 -16.70
CA ALA A 422 7.22 -30.79 -16.37
C ALA A 422 6.58 -31.11 -15.01
N ALA A 423 6.82 -30.28 -14.01
CA ALA A 423 6.36 -30.52 -12.64
C ALA A 423 4.84 -30.30 -12.49
N LEU A 424 4.31 -29.20 -13.03
CA LEU A 424 2.86 -28.94 -13.03
C LEU A 424 2.11 -29.90 -13.97
N GLY A 425 2.74 -30.30 -15.07
CA GLY A 425 2.23 -31.31 -15.99
C GLY A 425 2.16 -32.72 -15.40
N ALA A 426 2.78 -32.99 -14.25
CA ALA A 426 2.68 -34.25 -13.53
C ALA A 426 1.43 -34.33 -12.63
N LEU A 427 0.80 -33.19 -12.29
CA LEU A 427 -0.41 -33.16 -11.48
C LEU A 427 -1.57 -33.92 -12.18
N PRO A 428 -2.45 -34.62 -11.45
CA PRO A 428 -3.67 -35.19 -12.03
C PRO A 428 -4.50 -34.13 -12.75
N PRO A 429 -5.12 -34.43 -13.92
CA PRO A 429 -5.89 -33.43 -14.67
C PRO A 429 -7.00 -32.75 -13.86
N ASN A 430 -7.59 -33.43 -12.87
CA ASN A 430 -8.61 -32.88 -11.98
C ASN A 430 -8.04 -31.99 -10.85
N GLU A 431 -6.73 -31.90 -10.70
CA GLU A 431 -6.03 -31.10 -9.69
C GLU A 431 -5.29 -29.90 -10.32
N ARG A 432 -5.41 -29.69 -11.64
CA ARG A 432 -4.76 -28.60 -12.39
C ARG A 432 -5.60 -27.32 -12.41
N ALA A 433 -6.11 -26.92 -11.26
CA ALA A 433 -6.87 -25.68 -11.12
C ALA A 433 -6.11 -24.71 -10.21
N LEU A 434 -5.62 -23.61 -10.78
CA LEU A 434 -4.95 -22.54 -10.03
C LEU A 434 -6.00 -21.51 -9.63
N VAL A 435 -6.26 -21.41 -8.32
CA VAL A 435 -7.22 -20.45 -7.75
C VAL A 435 -6.46 -19.40 -6.95
N THR A 436 -6.47 -18.15 -7.42
CA THR A 436 -5.65 -17.04 -6.89
C THR A 436 -6.52 -15.82 -6.50
N CYS A 437 -5.90 -14.83 -5.87
CA CYS A 437 -6.57 -13.58 -5.52
C CYS A 437 -6.75 -12.73 -6.78
N GLU A 438 -5.64 -12.38 -7.42
CA GLU A 438 -5.58 -11.74 -8.73
C GLU A 438 -5.42 -12.74 -9.89
N GLY A 439 -5.93 -12.39 -11.07
CA GLY A 439 -5.67 -13.07 -12.35
C GLY A 439 -4.28 -12.79 -12.91
N ALA A 440 -3.26 -12.82 -12.05
CA ALA A 440 -1.90 -12.47 -12.40
C ALA A 440 -1.10 -13.63 -13.02
N PHE A 441 -1.69 -14.83 -13.08
CA PHE A 441 -1.00 -16.05 -13.46
C PHE A 441 -1.43 -16.59 -14.83
N SER A 442 -2.20 -15.83 -15.61
CA SER A 442 -2.78 -16.31 -16.87
C SER A 442 -1.74 -16.84 -17.87
N TYR A 443 -0.56 -16.22 -17.94
CA TYR A 443 0.53 -16.69 -18.81
C TYR A 443 1.19 -17.97 -18.29
N LEU A 444 1.41 -18.08 -16.98
CA LEU A 444 1.91 -19.31 -16.34
C LEU A 444 0.91 -20.45 -16.52
N ALA A 445 -0.37 -20.18 -16.29
CA ALA A 445 -1.45 -21.16 -16.42
C ALA A 445 -1.58 -21.65 -17.87
N ARG A 446 -1.47 -20.75 -18.86
CA ARG A 446 -1.42 -21.10 -20.29
C ARG A 446 -0.26 -22.06 -20.57
N ASP A 447 0.94 -21.72 -20.12
CA ASP A 447 2.15 -22.47 -20.41
C ASP A 447 2.16 -23.87 -19.76
N ALA A 448 1.67 -23.98 -18.53
CA ALA A 448 1.61 -25.23 -17.78
C ALA A 448 0.32 -26.05 -18.02
N GLY A 449 -0.63 -25.51 -18.78
CA GLY A 449 -1.93 -26.16 -19.02
C GLY A 449 -2.82 -26.25 -17.77
N LEU A 450 -2.78 -25.23 -16.91
CA LEU A 450 -3.65 -25.09 -15.74
C LEU A 450 -4.96 -24.39 -16.11
N THR A 451 -6.04 -24.81 -15.48
CA THR A 451 -7.29 -24.04 -15.46
C THR A 451 -7.14 -22.91 -14.44
N GLU A 452 -7.28 -21.67 -14.89
CA GLU A 452 -7.17 -20.51 -14.01
C GLU A 452 -8.53 -20.10 -13.43
N LYS A 453 -8.55 -19.71 -12.16
CA LYS A 453 -9.64 -18.97 -11.53
C LYS A 453 -9.04 -17.93 -10.59
N TYR A 454 -9.63 -16.75 -10.55
CA TYR A 454 -9.23 -15.68 -9.65
C TYR A 454 -10.45 -15.00 -9.02
N ILE A 455 -10.21 -14.19 -7.98
CA ILE A 455 -11.26 -13.35 -7.38
C ILE A 455 -11.43 -12.09 -8.23
N TRP A 456 -10.36 -11.41 -8.64
CA TRP A 456 -10.42 -10.28 -9.56
C TRP A 456 -9.39 -10.41 -10.67
N ALA A 457 -9.65 -9.83 -11.83
CA ALA A 457 -8.78 -10.02 -13.00
C ALA A 457 -7.42 -9.30 -12.89
N VAL A 458 -7.44 -8.01 -12.56
CA VAL A 458 -6.25 -7.16 -12.43
C VAL A 458 -6.50 -6.18 -11.28
N ASN A 459 -5.45 -5.82 -10.54
CA ASN A 459 -5.50 -4.86 -9.45
C ASN A 459 -6.08 -3.52 -9.92
N ALA A 460 -7.09 -3.06 -9.17
CA ALA A 460 -7.80 -1.80 -9.39
C ALA A 460 -8.35 -1.29 -8.04
N GLU A 461 -8.83 -0.04 -8.00
CA GLU A 461 -9.36 0.61 -6.78
C GLU A 461 -10.48 -0.18 -6.06
N GLN A 462 -11.13 -1.14 -6.72
CA GLN A 462 -12.09 -2.07 -6.09
C GLN A 462 -11.55 -3.50 -6.09
N GLN A 463 -10.88 -3.87 -5.00
CA GLN A 463 -10.51 -5.25 -4.72
C GLN A 463 -11.75 -6.05 -4.22
N ALA A 464 -11.89 -7.28 -4.74
CA ALA A 464 -12.79 -8.33 -4.27
C ALA A 464 -14.25 -7.94 -3.93
N THR A 465 -15.12 -7.92 -4.93
CA THR A 465 -16.58 -7.82 -4.70
C THR A 465 -17.17 -9.12 -4.13
N PRO A 466 -18.29 -9.07 -3.38
CA PRO A 466 -18.95 -10.28 -2.89
C PRO A 466 -19.34 -11.28 -3.98
N LYS A 467 -19.67 -10.79 -5.19
CA LYS A 467 -20.03 -11.63 -6.34
C LYS A 467 -18.81 -12.42 -6.85
N GLN A 468 -17.66 -11.77 -6.92
CA GLN A 468 -16.39 -12.40 -7.29
C GLN A 468 -15.97 -13.48 -6.30
N ILE A 469 -16.03 -13.18 -4.99
CA ILE A 469 -15.74 -14.17 -3.94
C ILE A 469 -16.71 -15.37 -4.05
N ALA A 470 -18.01 -15.13 -4.24
CA ALA A 470 -18.99 -16.20 -4.43
C ALA A 470 -18.70 -17.06 -5.68
N SER A 471 -18.25 -16.43 -6.77
CA SER A 471 -17.84 -17.12 -8.01
C SER A 471 -16.63 -18.03 -7.77
N ALA A 472 -15.63 -17.57 -7.01
CA ALA A 472 -14.49 -18.39 -6.60
C ALA A 472 -14.91 -19.56 -5.70
N ILE A 473 -15.78 -19.32 -4.70
CA ILE A 473 -16.31 -20.38 -3.81
C ILE A 473 -17.02 -21.48 -4.62
N GLU A 474 -17.86 -21.10 -5.58
CA GLU A 474 -18.60 -22.05 -6.40
C GLU A 474 -17.66 -22.89 -7.29
N PHE A 475 -16.66 -22.23 -7.88
CA PHE A 475 -15.65 -22.91 -8.69
C PHE A 475 -14.86 -23.92 -7.86
N VAL A 476 -14.36 -23.52 -6.68
CA VAL A 476 -13.59 -24.40 -5.78
C VAL A 476 -14.41 -25.62 -5.36
N ARG A 477 -15.69 -25.44 -5.00
CA ARG A 477 -16.57 -26.56 -4.64
C ARG A 477 -16.86 -27.49 -5.82
N THR A 478 -17.13 -26.92 -6.99
CA THR A 478 -17.52 -27.70 -8.18
C THR A 478 -16.37 -28.52 -8.73
N GLN A 479 -15.17 -27.92 -8.80
CA GLN A 479 -13.97 -28.57 -9.30
C GLN A 479 -13.24 -29.37 -8.21
N GLN A 480 -13.72 -29.31 -6.96
CA GLN A 480 -13.08 -29.95 -5.79
C GLN A 480 -11.61 -29.55 -5.65
N VAL A 481 -11.32 -28.25 -5.83
CA VAL A 481 -9.94 -27.74 -5.79
C VAL A 481 -9.37 -27.91 -4.38
N PRO A 482 -8.21 -28.57 -4.22
CA PRO A 482 -7.67 -28.90 -2.90
C PRO A 482 -7.08 -27.71 -2.15
N ALA A 483 -6.50 -26.73 -2.87
CA ALA A 483 -5.88 -25.56 -2.29
C ALA A 483 -6.12 -24.29 -3.11
N VAL A 484 -6.11 -23.14 -2.42
CA VAL A 484 -6.23 -21.80 -3.00
C VAL A 484 -5.09 -20.91 -2.51
N PHE A 485 -4.73 -19.88 -3.28
CA PHE A 485 -3.53 -19.07 -3.08
C PHE A 485 -3.85 -17.57 -3.12
N CYS A 486 -2.92 -16.73 -2.65
CA CYS A 486 -3.01 -15.28 -2.76
C CYS A 486 -1.62 -14.66 -2.90
N GLU A 487 -1.50 -13.44 -3.40
CA GLU A 487 -0.22 -12.84 -3.77
C GLU A 487 0.36 -11.95 -2.66
N SER A 488 1.68 -11.76 -2.67
CA SER A 488 2.42 -11.03 -1.62
C SER A 488 2.11 -9.53 -1.51
N THR A 489 1.56 -8.92 -2.56
CA THR A 489 1.27 -7.49 -2.67
C THR A 489 -0.18 -7.13 -2.38
N VAL A 490 -1.04 -8.12 -2.12
CA VAL A 490 -2.49 -7.93 -1.89
C VAL A 490 -2.94 -8.52 -0.56
N SER A 491 -4.12 -8.12 -0.09
CA SER A 491 -4.70 -8.68 1.14
C SER A 491 -5.25 -10.08 0.90
N ASP A 492 -4.88 -11.03 1.76
CA ASP A 492 -5.39 -12.41 1.71
C ASP A 492 -6.82 -12.55 2.27
N ALA A 493 -7.36 -11.50 2.90
CA ALA A 493 -8.65 -11.55 3.58
C ALA A 493 -9.83 -12.02 2.70
N PRO A 494 -9.94 -11.66 1.40
CA PRO A 494 -10.95 -12.22 0.51
C PRO A 494 -10.76 -13.73 0.28
N MET A 495 -9.52 -14.19 0.09
CA MET A 495 -9.24 -15.61 -0.11
C MET A 495 -9.50 -16.43 1.15
N GLN A 496 -9.24 -15.88 2.34
CA GLN A 496 -9.58 -16.53 3.60
C GLN A 496 -11.10 -16.79 3.76
N GLN A 497 -11.95 -15.97 3.12
CA GLN A 497 -13.39 -16.24 3.05
C GLN A 497 -13.70 -17.45 2.14
N VAL A 498 -12.97 -17.59 1.02
CA VAL A 498 -13.07 -18.75 0.14
C VAL A 498 -12.65 -20.02 0.88
N VAL A 499 -11.51 -20.00 1.58
CA VAL A 499 -11.02 -21.09 2.44
C VAL A 499 -12.10 -21.49 3.45
N SER A 500 -12.62 -20.51 4.20
CA SER A 500 -13.63 -20.75 5.24
C SER A 500 -14.95 -21.33 4.70
N ALA A 501 -15.33 -20.98 3.48
CA ALA A 501 -16.59 -21.43 2.87
C ALA A 501 -16.47 -22.79 2.16
N THR A 502 -15.29 -23.16 1.69
CA THR A 502 -15.10 -24.33 0.81
C THR A 502 -14.43 -25.50 1.52
N GLY A 503 -13.60 -25.22 2.52
CA GLY A 503 -12.74 -26.23 3.16
C GLY A 503 -11.47 -26.56 2.37
N ALA A 504 -11.19 -25.87 1.26
CA ALA A 504 -9.90 -25.94 0.59
C ALA A 504 -8.79 -25.40 1.50
N GLU A 505 -7.58 -25.94 1.37
CA GLU A 505 -6.42 -25.44 2.12
C GLU A 505 -5.97 -24.09 1.58
N PHE A 506 -5.44 -23.24 2.47
CA PHE A 506 -4.67 -22.08 2.01
C PHE A 506 -3.26 -22.56 1.65
N GLY A 507 -2.98 -22.66 0.34
CA GLY A 507 -1.77 -23.27 -0.21
C GLY A 507 -0.52 -22.43 0.01
N GLY A 508 -0.67 -21.13 0.25
CA GLY A 508 0.43 -20.23 0.56
C GLY A 508 0.34 -18.89 -0.17
N THR A 509 1.38 -18.10 -0.01
CA THR A 509 1.56 -16.80 -0.68
C THR A 509 2.40 -17.01 -1.93
N LEU A 510 1.92 -16.50 -3.07
CA LEU A 510 2.64 -16.49 -4.35
C LEU A 510 3.23 -15.11 -4.62
N TYR A 511 4.19 -15.04 -5.54
CA TYR A 511 4.92 -13.82 -5.88
C TYR A 511 4.77 -13.49 -7.37
N VAL A 512 4.27 -12.30 -7.67
CA VAL A 512 4.07 -11.85 -9.05
C VAL A 512 4.56 -10.43 -9.27
N ASP A 513 4.00 -9.48 -8.52
CA ASP A 513 4.25 -8.04 -8.73
C ASP A 513 5.50 -7.52 -8.02
N SER A 514 6.10 -8.33 -7.14
CA SER A 514 7.30 -7.93 -6.43
C SER A 514 8.15 -9.12 -6.01
N LEU A 515 9.46 -8.93 -6.09
CA LEU A 515 10.44 -9.81 -5.45
C LEU A 515 10.45 -9.59 -3.94
N SER A 516 11.06 -10.51 -3.20
CA SER A 516 11.32 -10.32 -1.77
C SER A 516 12.62 -9.55 -1.54
N GLU A 517 12.85 -9.14 -0.30
CA GLU A 517 14.17 -8.65 0.12
C GLU A 517 15.25 -9.72 -0.12
N PRO A 518 16.55 -9.35 -0.21
CA PRO A 518 17.63 -10.29 -0.50
C PRO A 518 17.75 -11.49 0.45
N GLY A 519 17.23 -11.39 1.68
CA GLY A 519 17.17 -12.49 2.65
C GLY A 519 15.85 -13.25 2.67
N GLY A 520 14.91 -12.91 1.78
CA GLY A 520 13.59 -13.50 1.66
C GLY A 520 13.54 -14.72 0.73
N PRO A 521 12.35 -15.28 0.50
CA PRO A 521 12.18 -16.53 -0.25
C PRO A 521 12.36 -16.39 -1.77
N VAL A 522 12.22 -15.19 -2.33
CA VAL A 522 12.25 -14.93 -3.78
C VAL A 522 13.07 -13.68 -4.12
N PRO A 523 14.39 -13.67 -3.83
CA PRO A 523 15.22 -12.49 -4.05
C PRO A 523 15.50 -12.19 -5.53
N THR A 524 15.20 -13.14 -6.44
CA THR A 524 15.41 -13.02 -7.90
C THR A 524 14.17 -13.47 -8.66
N TYR A 525 14.04 -13.08 -9.93
CA TYR A 525 12.96 -13.53 -10.81
C TYR A 525 12.95 -15.05 -11.00
N LEU A 526 14.12 -15.67 -11.15
CA LEU A 526 14.20 -17.12 -11.28
C LEU A 526 13.75 -17.83 -10.00
N ASP A 527 14.06 -17.27 -8.83
CA ASP A 527 13.59 -17.80 -7.55
C ASP A 527 12.09 -17.61 -7.38
N LEU A 528 11.52 -16.49 -7.86
CA LEU A 528 10.08 -16.25 -7.90
C LEU A 528 9.35 -17.37 -8.65
N ILE A 529 9.76 -17.67 -9.89
CA ILE A 529 9.08 -18.71 -10.68
C ILE A 529 9.23 -20.09 -10.04
N ARG A 530 10.41 -20.42 -9.49
CA ARG A 530 10.63 -21.70 -8.80
C ARG A 530 9.78 -21.83 -7.55
N HIS A 531 9.77 -20.79 -6.72
CA HIS A 531 9.01 -20.76 -5.47
C HIS A 531 7.51 -20.93 -5.72
N ASP A 532 6.98 -20.21 -6.71
CA ASP A 532 5.57 -20.29 -7.06
C ASP A 532 5.21 -21.66 -7.62
N ALA A 533 6.05 -22.23 -8.48
CA ALA A 533 5.87 -23.60 -8.97
C ALA A 533 5.80 -24.61 -7.82
N GLU A 534 6.79 -24.58 -6.92
CA GLU A 534 6.87 -25.47 -5.76
C GLU A 534 5.66 -25.32 -4.83
N THR A 535 5.25 -24.07 -4.56
CA THR A 535 4.11 -23.75 -3.70
C THR A 535 2.79 -24.24 -4.31
N ILE A 536 2.59 -24.02 -5.61
CA ILE A 536 1.42 -24.50 -6.36
C ILE A 536 1.37 -26.03 -6.32
N ILE A 537 2.48 -26.70 -6.64
CA ILE A 537 2.57 -28.16 -6.65
C ILE A 537 2.30 -28.74 -5.25
N ALA A 538 2.85 -28.14 -4.21
CA ALA A 538 2.65 -28.59 -2.83
C ALA A 538 1.19 -28.44 -2.38
N GLY A 539 0.52 -27.35 -2.75
CA GLY A 539 -0.89 -27.13 -2.45
C GLY A 539 -1.82 -28.04 -3.25
N LEU A 540 -1.54 -28.25 -4.54
CA LEU A 540 -2.43 -29.00 -5.43
C LEU A 540 -2.32 -30.52 -5.27
N ASN A 541 -1.19 -31.06 -4.79
CA ASN A 541 -1.03 -32.50 -4.51
C ASN A 541 -1.77 -33.01 -3.25
N GLY A 542 -2.69 -32.23 -2.68
CA GLY A 542 -3.61 -32.71 -1.64
C GLY A 542 -2.95 -33.12 -0.32
N GLY A 543 -1.89 -32.44 0.10
CA GLY A 543 -1.38 -32.58 1.47
C GLY A 543 -0.78 -33.94 1.83
N GLN A 544 -0.16 -34.67 0.89
CA GLN A 544 0.75 -35.76 1.25
C GLN A 544 2.07 -35.20 1.83
N ARG A 545 2.00 -34.57 3.01
CA ARG A 545 3.18 -34.40 3.87
C ARG A 545 3.33 -35.70 4.67
N GLN A 546 4.46 -36.40 4.48
CA GLN A 546 4.88 -37.50 5.34
C GLN A 546 5.11 -37.04 6.79
#